data_AF-A0A0K8R864-F1
#
_entry.id   AF-A0A0K8R864-F1
#
_cell.length_a   1.000
_cell.length_b   1.000
_cell.length_c   1.000
_cell.angle_alpha   90.00
_cell.angle_beta   90.00
_cell.angle_gamma   90.00
#
_symmetry.space_group_name_H-M   'P 1'
#
loop_
_entity.id
_entity.type
_entity.pdbx_description
1 polymer ?
#
loop_
_entity_poly.entity_id
_entity_poly.type
_entity_poly.pdbx_seq_one_letter_code
_entity_poly.pdbx_strand_id
1 'polypeptide(L)'
;MMYHMLVSNEDVKQLLNKEVPSPLSFSADFAKFSFTPRVIPDRTTLVVVISMFEDLGFINRFKIPRDSLAKFVLMVKKGYRDPPYHNWYHAFAVAHFCYLLLKNLNLVGPYLTELEGLSLFVACLCHDLDHRGTNNSFQLTSKSILASLYSSEGSVMERHHFAQATAILNTDGCNIFENLSRQEYTDCLDQMRDVILATDLAHHFRIVEELKTMVQGTSPSKPFISLRSLLPLLQTSKS
;
A
#
# COMPACT_ATOMS: atom_id res chain seq x y z
N MET A 1 12.37 18.16 -4.31
CA MET A 1 13.39 17.22 -4.80
C MET A 1 13.94 16.47 -3.58
N MET A 2 13.67 15.16 -3.47
CA MET A 2 13.86 14.34 -2.27
C MET A 2 15.33 13.94 -1.99
N TYR A 3 16.28 14.88 -2.03
CA TYR A 3 17.71 14.57 -1.87
C TYR A 3 18.06 13.90 -0.53
N HIS A 4 17.29 14.13 0.54
CA HIS A 4 17.52 13.49 1.85
C HIS A 4 16.88 12.09 1.98
N MET A 5 16.03 11.68 1.03
CA MET A 5 15.34 10.38 1.11
C MET A 5 16.09 9.24 0.41
N LEU A 6 17.14 9.52 -0.37
CA LEU A 6 17.87 8.47 -1.08
C LEU A 6 18.39 7.38 -0.12
N VAL A 7 18.13 6.13 -0.46
CA VAL A 7 18.62 4.96 0.26
C VAL A 7 20.08 4.70 -0.11
N SER A 8 20.88 4.26 0.86
CA SER A 8 22.30 4.04 0.59
C SER A 8 22.49 2.78 -0.24
N ASN A 9 23.49 2.77 -1.13
CA ASN A 9 23.85 1.57 -1.89
C ASN A 9 24.23 0.39 -0.98
N GLU A 10 24.71 0.68 0.24
CA GLU A 10 25.04 -0.34 1.23
C GLU A 10 23.77 -1.01 1.80
N ASP A 11 22.75 -0.24 2.16
CA ASP A 11 21.47 -0.79 2.64
C ASP A 11 20.81 -1.68 1.57
N VAL A 12 20.88 -1.24 0.30
CA VAL A 12 20.36 -2.02 -0.84
C VAL A 12 21.12 -3.33 -0.98
N LYS A 13 22.46 -3.31 -0.97
CA LYS A 13 23.28 -4.53 -1.03
C LYS A 13 23.00 -5.46 0.14
N GLN A 14 22.91 -4.92 1.36
CA GLN A 14 22.59 -5.72 2.54
C GLN A 14 21.23 -6.40 2.42
N LEU A 15 20.21 -5.70 1.90
CA LEU A 15 18.90 -6.30 1.67
C LEU A 15 18.92 -7.35 0.56
N LEU A 16 19.61 -7.08 -0.56
CA LEU A 16 19.73 -8.02 -1.68
C LEU A 16 20.51 -9.30 -1.33
N ASN A 17 21.46 -9.21 -0.39
CA ASN A 17 22.23 -10.36 0.08
C ASN A 17 21.48 -11.21 1.11
N LYS A 18 20.33 -10.77 1.61
CA LYS A 18 19.51 -11.58 2.51
C LYS A 18 18.78 -12.66 1.73
N GLU A 19 18.71 -13.84 2.32
CA GLU A 19 17.79 -14.86 1.85
C GLU A 19 16.34 -14.37 2.02
N VAL A 20 15.51 -14.67 1.02
CA VAL A 20 14.07 -14.39 1.03
C VAL A 20 13.36 -15.72 1.24
N PRO A 21 13.09 -16.12 2.50
CA PRO A 21 12.44 -17.39 2.78
C PRO A 21 10.94 -17.31 2.47
N SER A 22 10.28 -18.47 2.49
CA SER A 22 8.82 -18.54 2.47
C SER A 22 8.22 -17.75 3.65
N PRO A 23 7.06 -17.08 3.49
CA PRO A 23 6.39 -16.40 4.59
C PRO A 23 6.14 -17.28 5.83
N LEU A 24 5.92 -18.59 5.64
CA LEU A 24 5.71 -19.56 6.73
C LEU A 24 6.96 -19.80 7.59
N SER A 25 8.15 -19.43 7.11
CA SER A 25 9.39 -19.52 7.89
C SER A 25 9.48 -18.46 9.00
N PHE A 26 8.72 -17.35 8.90
CA PHE A 26 8.66 -16.34 9.97
C PHE A 26 7.72 -16.74 11.10
N SER A 27 6.68 -17.52 10.79
CA SER A 27 5.75 -18.12 11.74
C SER A 27 4.89 -19.15 11.00
N ALA A 28 4.60 -20.30 11.65
CA ALA A 28 3.67 -21.28 11.11
C ALA A 28 2.24 -20.71 10.91
N ASP A 29 1.90 -19.67 11.66
CA ASP A 29 0.61 -18.99 11.58
C ASP A 29 0.64 -17.76 10.66
N PHE A 30 1.75 -17.46 9.99
CA PHE A 30 1.93 -16.20 9.24
C PHE A 30 0.81 -15.93 8.21
N ALA A 31 0.25 -16.98 7.61
CA ALA A 31 -0.84 -16.91 6.63
C ALA A 31 -2.25 -17.01 7.25
N LYS A 32 -2.39 -17.02 8.57
CA LYS A 32 -3.68 -17.10 9.28
C LYS A 32 -4.12 -15.71 9.75
N PHE A 33 -5.43 -15.45 9.72
CA PHE A 33 -6.01 -14.19 10.23
C PHE A 33 -5.77 -13.95 11.73
N SER A 34 -5.47 -14.99 12.50
CA SER A 34 -5.12 -14.87 13.93
C SER A 34 -3.70 -14.36 14.18
N PHE A 35 -2.86 -14.24 13.14
CA PHE A 35 -1.47 -13.81 13.31
C PHE A 35 -1.36 -12.29 13.39
N THR A 36 -0.59 -11.81 14.37
CA THR A 36 -0.34 -10.39 14.58
C THR A 36 0.98 -9.97 13.93
N PRO A 37 0.99 -9.28 12.77
CA PRO A 37 2.23 -8.97 12.06
C PRO A 37 3.19 -8.06 12.84
N ARG A 38 2.69 -7.29 13.81
CA ARG A 38 3.51 -6.40 14.66
C ARG A 38 4.52 -7.13 15.55
N VAL A 39 4.43 -8.46 15.69
CA VAL A 39 5.45 -9.25 16.41
C VAL A 39 6.74 -9.42 15.60
N ILE A 40 6.71 -9.18 14.28
CA ILE A 40 7.88 -9.27 13.42
C ILE A 40 8.86 -8.13 13.75
N PRO A 41 10.16 -8.41 14.02
CA PRO A 41 11.13 -7.36 14.29
C PRO A 41 11.35 -6.40 13.11
N ASP A 42 11.60 -5.12 13.42
CA ASP A 42 11.75 -4.04 12.44
C ASP A 42 12.77 -4.35 11.33
N ARG A 43 13.92 -4.92 11.73
CA ARG A 43 15.01 -5.32 10.84
C ARG A 43 14.64 -6.42 9.83
N THR A 44 13.53 -7.11 10.08
CA THR A 44 13.05 -8.25 9.30
C THR A 44 11.89 -7.86 8.39
N THR A 45 11.14 -6.79 8.70
CA THR A 45 9.91 -6.41 7.95
C THR A 45 10.14 -6.24 6.45
N LEU A 46 11.29 -5.69 6.03
CA LEU A 46 11.62 -5.50 4.62
C LEU A 46 11.75 -6.83 3.87
N VAL A 47 12.40 -7.83 4.48
CA VAL A 47 12.52 -9.18 3.92
C VAL A 47 11.14 -9.83 3.84
N VAL A 48 10.31 -9.67 4.88
CA VAL A 48 8.94 -10.19 4.89
C VAL A 48 8.11 -9.60 3.76
N VAL A 49 8.23 -8.29 3.49
CA VAL A 49 7.54 -7.66 2.35
C VAL A 49 7.98 -8.29 1.03
N ILE A 50 9.28 -8.48 0.81
CA ILE A 50 9.78 -9.15 -0.40
C ILE A 50 9.28 -10.60 -0.48
N SER A 51 9.26 -11.35 0.63
CA SER A 51 8.69 -12.69 0.69
C SER A 51 7.20 -12.71 0.33
N MET A 52 6.42 -11.69 0.72
CA MET A 52 5.01 -11.57 0.31
C MET A 52 4.87 -11.27 -1.19
N PHE A 53 5.71 -10.40 -1.77
CA PHE A 53 5.74 -10.18 -3.23
C PHE A 53 6.08 -11.47 -4.01
N GLU A 54 7.03 -12.26 -3.50
CA GLU A 54 7.44 -13.55 -4.09
C GLU A 54 6.31 -14.59 -3.98
N ASP A 55 5.71 -14.76 -2.80
CA ASP A 55 4.66 -15.75 -2.53
C ASP A 55 3.32 -15.43 -3.22
N LEU A 56 3.02 -14.15 -3.44
CA LEU A 56 1.90 -13.71 -4.29
C LEU A 56 2.20 -13.86 -5.79
N GLY A 57 3.43 -14.20 -6.18
CA GLY A 57 3.85 -14.41 -7.57
C GLY A 57 4.06 -13.11 -8.37
N PHE A 58 3.95 -11.94 -7.73
CA PHE A 58 4.02 -10.64 -8.40
C PHE A 58 5.39 -10.38 -9.05
N ILE A 59 6.48 -10.80 -8.41
CA ILE A 59 7.85 -10.61 -8.93
C ILE A 59 7.97 -11.25 -10.32
N ASN A 60 7.60 -12.53 -10.44
CA ASN A 60 7.73 -13.28 -11.69
C ASN A 60 6.70 -12.81 -12.72
N ARG A 61 5.44 -12.57 -12.30
CA ARG A 61 4.34 -12.19 -13.18
C ARG A 61 4.62 -10.86 -13.89
N PHE A 62 5.00 -9.84 -13.12
CA PHE A 62 5.22 -8.48 -13.62
C PHE A 62 6.68 -8.18 -13.92
N LYS A 63 7.55 -9.19 -13.84
CA LYS A 63 8.98 -9.11 -14.11
C LYS A 63 9.64 -8.00 -13.29
N ILE A 64 9.30 -7.88 -12.02
CA ILE A 64 9.80 -6.82 -11.13
C ILE A 64 11.28 -7.11 -10.83
N PRO A 65 12.24 -6.24 -11.20
CA PRO A 65 13.64 -6.49 -10.90
C PRO A 65 13.89 -6.41 -9.39
N ARG A 66 14.70 -7.35 -8.87
CA ARG A 66 14.97 -7.43 -7.42
C ARG A 66 15.65 -6.17 -6.87
N ASP A 67 16.54 -5.56 -7.64
CA ASP A 67 17.19 -4.29 -7.28
C ASP A 67 16.16 -3.16 -7.15
N SER A 68 15.27 -3.03 -8.14
CA SER A 68 14.18 -2.05 -8.13
C SER A 68 13.23 -2.26 -6.95
N LEU A 69 12.86 -3.51 -6.66
CA LEU A 69 12.03 -3.85 -5.51
C LEU A 69 12.71 -3.54 -4.18
N ALA A 70 14.00 -3.88 -4.02
CA ALA A 70 14.76 -3.60 -2.80
C ALA A 70 14.85 -2.09 -2.52
N LYS A 71 15.20 -1.30 -3.55
CA LYS A 71 15.22 0.17 -3.47
C LYS A 71 13.85 0.73 -3.13
N PHE A 72 12.80 0.25 -3.80
CA PHE A 72 11.42 0.67 -3.56
C PHE A 72 10.99 0.43 -2.11
N VAL A 73 11.12 -0.79 -1.58
CA VAL A 73 10.67 -1.09 -0.20
C VAL A 73 11.48 -0.34 0.86
N LEU A 74 12.78 -0.12 0.62
CA LEU A 74 13.62 0.71 1.49
C LEU A 74 13.17 2.18 1.46
N MET A 75 12.90 2.73 0.28
CA MET A 75 12.41 4.10 0.10
C MET A 75 11.04 4.30 0.74
N VAL A 76 10.12 3.35 0.57
CA VAL A 76 8.80 3.37 1.21
C VAL A 76 8.96 3.37 2.73
N LYS A 77 9.71 2.43 3.30
CA LYS A 77 9.95 2.39 4.76
C LYS A 77 10.55 3.70 5.28
N LYS A 78 11.55 4.25 4.60
CA LYS A 78 12.18 5.53 4.96
C LYS A 78 11.23 6.73 4.79
N GLY A 79 10.24 6.63 3.91
CA GLY A 79 9.21 7.64 3.68
C GLY A 79 8.17 7.74 4.80
N TYR A 80 8.11 6.76 5.70
CA TYR A 80 7.29 6.84 6.91
C TYR A 80 8.01 7.59 8.03
N ARG A 81 7.28 8.46 8.73
CA ARG A 81 7.73 9.09 9.98
C ARG A 81 7.47 8.15 11.16
N ASP A 82 7.79 8.63 12.36
CA ASP A 82 7.59 7.89 13.62
C ASP A 82 6.54 8.53 14.56
N PRO A 83 5.31 8.85 14.11
CA PRO A 83 4.23 9.13 15.05
C PRO A 83 3.81 7.82 15.76
N PRO A 84 3.09 7.89 16.90
CA PRO A 84 2.72 6.70 17.67
C PRO A 84 1.97 5.61 16.89
N TYR A 85 1.20 5.99 15.86
CA TYR A 85 0.36 5.08 15.09
C TYR A 85 0.71 5.00 13.60
N HIS A 86 0.60 6.10 12.85
CA HIS A 86 0.80 6.16 11.39
C HIS A 86 2.29 6.14 10.99
N ASN A 87 2.97 5.08 11.38
CA ASN A 87 4.37 4.80 11.09
C ASN A 87 4.52 3.56 10.18
N TRP A 88 5.76 3.18 9.87
CA TRP A 88 6.05 2.04 9.01
C TRP A 88 5.38 0.73 9.47
N TYR A 89 5.29 0.46 10.78
CA TYR A 89 4.68 -0.77 11.29
C TYR A 89 3.18 -0.84 11.02
N HIS A 90 2.50 0.31 11.01
CA HIS A 90 1.11 0.38 10.59
C HIS A 90 0.96 0.00 9.12
N ALA A 91 1.74 0.61 8.22
CA ALA A 91 1.72 0.27 6.80
C ALA A 91 2.07 -1.21 6.54
N PHE A 92 3.07 -1.74 7.24
CA PHE A 92 3.45 -3.14 7.18
C PHE A 92 2.31 -4.08 7.63
N ALA A 93 1.61 -3.75 8.72
CA ALA A 93 0.48 -4.54 9.21
C ALA A 93 -0.70 -4.51 8.22
N VAL A 94 -1.00 -3.36 7.63
CA VAL A 94 -2.04 -3.21 6.59
C VAL A 94 -1.68 -4.01 5.34
N ALA A 95 -0.42 -3.95 4.88
CA ALA A 95 0.04 -4.75 3.75
C ALA A 95 -0.01 -6.25 4.05
N HIS A 96 0.37 -6.68 5.26
CA HIS A 96 0.23 -8.08 5.67
C HIS A 96 -1.24 -8.53 5.69
N PHE A 97 -2.16 -7.70 6.18
CA PHE A 97 -3.58 -8.01 6.12
C PHE A 97 -4.08 -8.12 4.67
N CYS A 98 -3.64 -7.24 3.77
CA CYS A 98 -3.92 -7.36 2.34
C CYS A 98 -3.41 -8.69 1.77
N TYR A 99 -2.17 -9.09 2.11
CA TYR A 99 -1.64 -10.41 1.75
C TYR A 99 -2.52 -11.56 2.25
N LEU A 100 -3.01 -11.50 3.51
CA LEU A 100 -3.92 -12.52 4.05
C LEU A 100 -5.23 -12.61 3.26
N LEU A 101 -5.81 -11.47 2.87
CA LEU A 101 -7.02 -11.42 2.06
C LEU A 101 -6.80 -12.04 0.68
N LEU A 102 -5.73 -11.63 -0.01
CA LEU A 102 -5.38 -12.13 -1.34
C LEU A 102 -5.19 -13.66 -1.32
N LYS A 103 -4.52 -14.20 -0.29
CA LYS A 103 -4.23 -15.64 -0.14
C LYS A 103 -5.42 -16.46 0.32
N ASN A 104 -6.08 -16.05 1.40
CA ASN A 104 -7.10 -16.90 2.05
C ASN A 104 -8.47 -16.81 1.37
N LEU A 105 -8.76 -15.69 0.70
CA LEU A 105 -10.04 -15.48 0.02
C LEU A 105 -9.96 -15.69 -1.49
N ASN A 106 -8.77 -16.03 -2.02
CA ASN A 106 -8.52 -16.21 -3.46
C ASN A 106 -9.09 -15.08 -4.31
N LEU A 107 -8.76 -13.83 -3.93
CA LEU A 107 -9.37 -12.65 -4.55
C LEU A 107 -8.96 -12.46 -6.02
N VAL A 108 -7.71 -12.82 -6.35
CA VAL A 108 -7.18 -12.69 -7.71
C VAL A 108 -7.71 -13.81 -8.61
N GLY A 109 -8.25 -13.43 -9.77
CA GLY A 109 -8.92 -14.30 -10.73
C GLY A 109 -10.44 -14.13 -10.70
N PRO A 110 -11.14 -14.56 -9.63
CA PRO A 110 -12.60 -14.45 -9.55
C PRO A 110 -13.13 -13.03 -9.33
N TYR A 111 -12.38 -12.18 -8.63
CA TYR A 111 -12.86 -10.87 -8.17
C TYR A 111 -11.96 -9.71 -8.61
N LEU A 112 -10.65 -9.90 -8.56
CA LEU A 112 -9.65 -8.93 -8.97
C LEU A 112 -8.80 -9.49 -10.11
N THR A 113 -8.38 -8.62 -11.02
CA THR A 113 -7.29 -8.93 -11.94
C THR A 113 -5.95 -9.01 -11.18
N GLU A 114 -4.96 -9.65 -11.79
CA GLU A 114 -3.59 -9.70 -11.26
C GLU A 114 -3.03 -8.28 -11.02
N LEU A 115 -3.29 -7.36 -11.95
CA LEU A 115 -2.83 -5.97 -11.87
C LEU A 115 -3.50 -5.24 -10.70
N GLU A 116 -4.81 -5.42 -10.50
CA GLU A 116 -5.52 -4.86 -9.35
C GLU A 116 -4.99 -5.43 -8.03
N GLY A 117 -4.63 -6.72 -7.99
CA GLY A 117 -3.99 -7.35 -6.83
C GLY A 117 -2.64 -6.70 -6.49
N LEU A 118 -1.80 -6.46 -7.51
CA LEU A 118 -0.52 -5.74 -7.35
C LEU A 118 -0.76 -4.31 -6.86
N SER A 119 -1.64 -3.55 -7.52
CA SER A 119 -1.96 -2.17 -7.18
C SER A 119 -2.49 -2.04 -5.75
N LEU A 120 -3.36 -2.96 -5.32
CA LEU A 120 -3.88 -2.99 -3.94
C LEU A 120 -2.76 -3.17 -2.93
N PHE A 121 -1.90 -4.17 -3.14
CA PHE A 121 -0.84 -4.50 -2.20
C PHE A 121 0.21 -3.37 -2.10
N VAL A 122 0.57 -2.78 -3.24
CA VAL A 122 1.49 -1.62 -3.27
C VAL A 122 0.84 -0.38 -2.64
N ALA A 123 -0.44 -0.13 -2.90
CA ALA A 123 -1.17 0.96 -2.25
C ALA A 123 -1.20 0.80 -0.72
N CYS A 124 -1.39 -0.41 -0.20
CA CYS A 124 -1.33 -0.70 1.25
C CYS A 124 0.00 -0.29 1.88
N LEU A 125 1.12 -0.57 1.18
CA LEU A 125 2.46 -0.18 1.64
C LEU A 125 2.68 1.34 1.63
N CYS A 126 1.96 2.07 0.80
CA CYS A 126 2.18 3.50 0.57
C CYS A 126 1.11 4.44 1.15
N HIS A 127 0.00 3.90 1.66
CA HIS A 127 -1.23 4.67 1.91
C HIS A 127 -1.13 5.81 2.95
N ASP A 128 -0.08 5.80 3.78
CA ASP A 128 0.15 6.75 4.88
C ASP A 128 1.56 7.37 4.83
N LEU A 129 2.21 7.38 3.66
CA LEU A 129 3.56 7.93 3.49
C LEU A 129 3.67 9.39 3.96
N ASP A 130 4.73 9.73 4.69
CA ASP A 130 4.97 11.06 5.28
C ASP A 130 3.85 11.55 6.25
N HIS A 131 3.05 10.64 6.82
CA HIS A 131 2.02 11.03 7.80
C HIS A 131 2.64 11.69 9.05
N ARG A 132 2.03 12.80 9.50
CA ARG A 132 2.59 13.69 10.56
C ARG A 132 1.93 13.54 11.93
N GLY A 133 1.02 12.58 12.07
CA GLY A 133 0.24 12.38 13.30
C GLY A 133 -0.93 13.37 13.46
N THR A 134 -1.39 13.95 12.36
CA THR A 134 -2.43 14.98 12.34
C THR A 134 -3.41 14.71 11.20
N ASN A 135 -4.71 14.88 11.44
CA ASN A 135 -5.77 14.59 10.47
C ASN A 135 -6.01 15.75 9.46
N ASN A 136 -6.91 15.52 8.50
CA ASN A 136 -7.29 16.49 7.45
C ASN A 136 -7.86 17.80 8.02
N SER A 137 -8.65 17.75 9.11
CA SER A 137 -9.20 18.95 9.75
C SER A 137 -8.10 19.85 10.33
N PHE A 138 -7.09 19.24 10.95
CA PHE A 138 -5.91 19.96 11.43
C PHE A 138 -5.15 20.63 10.29
N GLN A 139 -4.97 19.98 9.13
CA GLN A 139 -4.29 20.60 7.98
C GLN A 139 -4.98 21.90 7.54
N LEU A 140 -6.31 21.87 7.42
CA LEU A 140 -7.11 23.02 7.01
C LEU A 140 -7.06 24.14 8.06
N THR A 141 -7.25 23.79 9.33
CA THR A 141 -7.28 24.76 10.44
C THR A 141 -5.93 25.44 10.65
N SER A 142 -4.84 24.68 10.55
CA SER A 142 -3.47 25.19 10.68
C SER A 142 -2.95 25.89 9.42
N LYS A 143 -3.72 25.89 8.32
CA LYS A 143 -3.31 26.42 7.00
C LYS A 143 -1.96 25.86 6.56
N SER A 144 -1.79 24.54 6.70
CA SER A 144 -0.54 23.89 6.34
C SER A 144 -0.23 24.01 4.84
N ILE A 145 1.02 23.76 4.46
CA ILE A 145 1.42 23.70 3.05
C ILE A 145 0.60 22.63 2.31
N LEU A 146 0.33 21.49 2.95
CA LEU A 146 -0.47 20.42 2.35
C LEU A 146 -1.90 20.87 2.08
N ALA A 147 -2.52 21.61 3.01
CA ALA A 147 -3.82 22.22 2.77
C ALA A 147 -3.78 23.18 1.58
N SER A 148 -2.74 24.01 1.47
CA SER A 148 -2.61 24.95 0.34
C SER A 148 -2.50 24.25 -1.02
N LEU A 149 -1.93 23.03 -1.06
CA LEU A 149 -1.80 22.24 -2.29
C LEU A 149 -3.07 21.48 -2.66
N TYR A 150 -3.82 20.98 -1.67
CA TYR A 150 -4.85 19.95 -1.91
C TYR A 150 -6.25 20.30 -1.40
N SER A 151 -6.45 21.42 -0.68
CA SER A 151 -7.73 21.71 0.00
C SER A 151 -8.92 21.82 -0.93
N SER A 152 -8.72 22.24 -2.19
CA SER A 152 -9.78 22.39 -3.19
C SER A 152 -10.48 21.07 -3.54
N GLU A 153 -9.81 19.93 -3.36
CA GLU A 153 -10.32 18.62 -3.77
C GLU A 153 -10.64 17.68 -2.60
N GLY A 154 -10.43 18.12 -1.35
CA GLY A 154 -10.56 17.28 -0.16
C GLY A 154 -9.48 16.20 -0.03
N SER A 155 -9.56 15.36 1.01
CA SER A 155 -8.64 14.24 1.28
C SER A 155 -7.16 14.64 1.21
N VAL A 156 -6.82 15.72 1.93
CA VAL A 156 -5.52 16.43 1.86
C VAL A 156 -4.35 15.49 2.14
N MET A 157 -4.43 14.70 3.21
CA MET A 157 -3.38 13.76 3.60
C MET A 157 -3.30 12.61 2.60
N GLU A 158 -4.42 12.05 2.18
CA GLU A 158 -4.44 10.91 1.25
C GLU A 158 -3.87 11.28 -0.14
N ARG A 159 -4.13 12.50 -0.62
CA ARG A 159 -3.48 13.04 -1.82
C ARG A 159 -1.98 13.19 -1.64
N HIS A 160 -1.54 13.65 -0.48
CA HIS A 160 -0.13 13.72 -0.15
C HIS A 160 0.52 12.33 -0.13
N HIS A 161 -0.13 11.33 0.45
CA HIS A 161 0.36 9.95 0.47
C HIS A 161 0.55 9.39 -0.94
N PHE A 162 -0.42 9.60 -1.84
CA PHE A 162 -0.31 9.20 -3.24
C PHE A 162 0.79 9.96 -3.99
N ALA A 163 0.94 11.27 -3.75
CA ALA A 163 2.01 12.07 -4.33
C ALA A 163 3.40 11.57 -3.89
N GLN A 164 3.56 11.21 -2.62
CA GLN A 164 4.79 10.62 -2.09
C GLN A 164 5.08 9.25 -2.71
N ALA A 165 4.08 8.39 -2.87
CA ALA A 165 4.22 7.10 -3.55
C ALA A 165 4.71 7.27 -5.00
N THR A 166 4.07 8.19 -5.74
CA THR A 166 4.43 8.52 -7.13
C THR A 166 5.84 9.09 -7.22
N ALA A 167 6.24 9.91 -6.25
CA ALA A 167 7.59 10.47 -6.19
C ALA A 167 8.66 9.38 -5.94
N ILE A 168 8.36 8.36 -5.12
CA ILE A 168 9.23 7.20 -4.92
C ILE A 168 9.35 6.40 -6.22
N LEU A 169 8.24 6.09 -6.89
CA LEU A 169 8.26 5.34 -8.16
C LEU A 169 9.04 6.07 -9.27
N ASN A 170 9.01 7.40 -9.28
CA ASN A 170 9.78 8.22 -10.23
C ASN A 170 11.24 8.46 -9.81
N THR A 171 11.68 7.93 -8.66
CA THR A 171 13.09 7.99 -8.26
C THR A 171 13.86 6.91 -9.01
N ASP A 172 15.07 7.26 -9.48
CA ASP A 172 15.92 6.36 -10.27
C ASP A 172 16.10 4.99 -9.59
N GLY A 173 15.89 3.92 -10.35
CA GLY A 173 15.94 2.54 -9.88
C GLY A 173 14.89 2.15 -8.83
N CYS A 174 13.85 2.93 -8.58
CA CYS A 174 12.76 2.59 -7.63
C CYS A 174 11.46 2.17 -8.32
N ASN A 175 11.40 2.23 -9.66
CA ASN A 175 10.19 1.95 -10.41
C ASN A 175 9.95 0.44 -10.54
N ILE A 176 9.19 -0.14 -9.60
CA ILE A 176 8.80 -1.56 -9.65
C ILE A 176 7.82 -1.90 -10.78
N PHE A 177 7.31 -0.90 -11.50
CA PHE A 177 6.38 -1.05 -12.62
C PHE A 177 7.07 -0.82 -13.98
N GLU A 178 8.39 -0.73 -14.02
CA GLU A 178 9.16 -0.40 -15.23
C GLU A 178 8.95 -1.36 -16.41
N ASN A 179 8.56 -2.60 -16.14
CA ASN A 179 8.30 -3.63 -17.15
C ASN A 179 6.82 -3.77 -17.53
N LEU A 180 5.93 -2.94 -16.97
CA LEU A 180 4.53 -2.88 -17.39
C LEU A 180 4.41 -2.17 -18.74
N SER A 181 3.38 -2.53 -19.52
CA SER A 181 3.00 -1.70 -20.67
C SER A 181 2.54 -0.31 -20.22
N ARG A 182 2.54 0.66 -21.13
CA ARG A 182 2.09 2.02 -20.82
C ARG A 182 0.66 2.08 -20.26
N GLN A 183 -0.23 1.22 -20.77
CA GLN A 183 -1.60 1.15 -20.30
C GLN A 183 -1.66 0.57 -18.89
N GLU A 184 -1.01 -0.59 -18.65
CA GLU A 184 -0.96 -1.22 -17.32
C GLU A 184 -0.31 -0.30 -16.27
N TYR A 185 0.73 0.45 -16.63
CA TYR A 185 1.35 1.43 -15.75
C TYR A 185 0.37 2.53 -15.35
N THR A 186 -0.41 3.04 -16.31
CA THR A 186 -1.43 4.07 -16.05
C THR A 186 -2.55 3.52 -15.18
N ASP A 187 -3.07 2.34 -15.52
CA ASP A 187 -4.11 1.65 -14.76
C ASP A 187 -3.66 1.37 -13.32
N CYS A 188 -2.40 0.95 -13.13
CA CYS A 188 -1.83 0.70 -11.82
C CYS A 188 -1.78 1.97 -10.96
N LEU A 189 -1.31 3.09 -11.52
CA LEU A 189 -1.27 4.37 -10.81
C LEU A 189 -2.68 4.89 -10.48
N ASP A 190 -3.64 4.76 -11.39
CA ASP A 190 -5.02 5.14 -11.16
C ASP A 190 -5.67 4.28 -10.07
N GLN A 191 -5.45 2.97 -10.09
CA GLN A 191 -5.91 2.05 -9.04
C GLN A 191 -5.27 2.38 -7.69
N MET A 192 -3.96 2.66 -7.64
CA MET A 192 -3.29 3.08 -6.41
C MET A 192 -3.86 4.38 -5.86
N ARG A 193 -4.10 5.38 -6.72
CA ARG A 193 -4.74 6.64 -6.34
C ARG A 193 -6.09 6.39 -5.70
N ASP A 194 -6.94 5.61 -6.36
CA ASP A 194 -8.30 5.31 -5.91
C ASP A 194 -8.29 4.57 -4.56
N VAL A 195 -7.39 3.61 -4.37
CA VAL A 195 -7.23 2.87 -3.10
C VAL A 195 -6.75 3.78 -1.97
N ILE A 196 -5.74 4.62 -2.21
CA ILE A 196 -5.17 5.50 -1.17
C ILE A 196 -6.19 6.58 -0.77
N LEU A 197 -6.83 7.24 -1.73
CA LEU A 197 -7.86 8.27 -1.46
C LEU A 197 -9.02 7.73 -0.63
N ALA A 198 -9.35 6.47 -0.84
CA ALA A 198 -10.40 5.80 -0.10
C ALA A 198 -10.07 5.43 1.36
N THR A 199 -8.82 5.63 1.79
CA THR A 199 -8.46 5.54 3.21
C THR A 199 -8.90 6.79 4.00
N ASP A 200 -9.41 7.82 3.32
CA ASP A 200 -10.16 8.90 3.96
C ASP A 200 -11.50 8.34 4.47
N LEU A 201 -11.69 8.33 5.79
CA LEU A 201 -12.94 7.86 6.41
C LEU A 201 -14.16 8.65 5.93
N ALA A 202 -14.00 9.92 5.54
CA ALA A 202 -15.09 10.69 4.92
C ALA A 202 -15.50 10.13 3.55
N HIS A 203 -14.58 9.50 2.82
CA HIS A 203 -14.90 8.74 1.60
C HIS A 203 -15.64 7.44 1.94
N HIS A 204 -15.21 6.72 2.98
CA HIS A 204 -15.89 5.50 3.43
C HIS A 204 -17.39 5.71 3.68
N PHE A 205 -17.73 6.70 4.52
CA PHE A 205 -19.12 6.97 4.88
C PHE A 205 -20.00 7.33 3.69
N ARG A 206 -19.41 7.83 2.59
CA ARG A 206 -20.13 8.11 1.34
C ARG A 206 -20.48 6.83 0.56
N ILE A 207 -19.65 5.79 0.65
CA ILE A 207 -19.82 4.55 -0.12
C ILE A 207 -20.45 3.40 0.67
N VAL A 208 -20.62 3.53 2.00
CA VAL A 208 -21.16 2.46 2.86
C VAL A 208 -22.54 1.96 2.40
N GLU A 209 -23.43 2.86 1.98
CA GLU A 209 -24.76 2.43 1.50
C GLU A 209 -24.67 1.67 0.18
N GLU A 210 -23.80 2.10 -0.74
CA GLU A 210 -23.54 1.35 -1.98
C GLU A 210 -22.96 -0.04 -1.69
N LEU A 211 -22.05 -0.15 -0.71
CA LEU A 211 -21.50 -1.43 -0.27
C LEU A 211 -22.58 -2.34 0.32
N LYS A 212 -23.52 -1.81 1.12
CA LYS A 212 -24.66 -2.57 1.63
C LYS A 212 -25.55 -3.08 0.50
N THR A 213 -25.87 -2.23 -0.48
CA THR A 213 -26.64 -2.61 -1.69
C THR A 213 -25.92 -3.70 -2.50
N MET A 214 -24.60 -3.59 -2.64
CA MET A 214 -23.77 -4.59 -3.33
C MET A 214 -23.83 -5.95 -2.64
N VAL A 215 -23.73 -6.00 -1.31
CA VAL A 215 -23.85 -7.24 -0.52
C VAL A 215 -25.25 -7.85 -0.62
N GLN A 216 -26.29 -7.02 -0.69
CA GLN A 216 -27.68 -7.47 -0.84
C GLN A 216 -28.04 -7.93 -2.26
N GLY A 217 -27.13 -7.79 -3.24
CA GLY A 217 -27.35 -8.24 -4.61
C GLY A 217 -28.37 -7.40 -5.39
N THR A 218 -28.72 -6.22 -4.91
CA THR A 218 -29.70 -5.30 -5.53
C THR A 218 -29.05 -4.26 -6.45
N SER A 219 -27.74 -4.36 -6.68
CA SER A 219 -27.01 -3.48 -7.60
C SER A 219 -27.38 -3.79 -9.07
N PRO A 220 -27.73 -2.78 -9.89
CA PRO A 220 -28.03 -2.96 -11.32
C PRO A 220 -26.79 -3.24 -12.18
N SER A 221 -25.59 -3.23 -11.60
CA SER A 221 -24.33 -3.59 -12.27
C SER A 221 -23.81 -4.91 -11.69
N LYS A 222 -23.17 -5.75 -12.53
CA LYS A 222 -22.62 -7.07 -12.15
C LYS A 222 -21.88 -6.99 -10.81
N PRO A 223 -21.87 -8.06 -9.98
CA PRO A 223 -21.22 -8.07 -8.68
C PRO A 223 -19.70 -8.16 -8.86
N PHE A 224 -19.08 -7.10 -9.37
CA PHE A 224 -17.64 -6.92 -9.28
C PHE A 224 -17.36 -6.33 -7.91
N ILE A 225 -16.71 -7.13 -7.06
CA ILE A 225 -15.94 -6.63 -5.92
C ILE A 225 -14.87 -5.72 -6.53
N SER A 226 -15.21 -4.44 -6.75
CA SER A 226 -14.19 -3.47 -7.18
C SER A 226 -13.19 -3.32 -6.05
N LEU A 227 -11.95 -2.91 -6.34
CA LEU A 227 -10.98 -2.47 -5.33
C LEU A 227 -11.60 -1.58 -4.24
N ARG A 228 -12.64 -0.81 -4.60
CA ARG A 228 -13.38 0.06 -3.69
C ARG A 228 -14.16 -0.68 -2.59
N SER A 229 -14.50 -1.94 -2.80
CA SER A 229 -15.20 -2.73 -1.79
C SER A 229 -14.30 -3.32 -0.70
N LEU A 230 -12.98 -3.36 -0.94
CA LEU A 230 -11.99 -3.79 0.05
C LEU A 230 -11.45 -2.62 0.90
N LEU A 231 -11.85 -1.39 0.60
CA LEU A 231 -11.44 -0.15 1.28
C LEU A 231 -11.70 -0.11 2.80
N PRO A 232 -12.84 -0.64 3.33
CA PRO A 232 -13.09 -0.63 4.77
C PRO A 232 -12.05 -1.44 5.56
N LEU A 233 -11.33 -2.35 4.90
CA LEU A 233 -10.32 -3.22 5.51
C LEU A 233 -8.96 -2.52 5.67
N LEU A 234 -8.72 -1.41 4.96
CA LEU A 234 -7.53 -0.57 5.08
C LEU A 234 -7.69 0.52 6.16
N GLN A 235 -8.89 0.65 6.70
CA GLN A 235 -9.26 1.70 7.65
C GLN A 235 -9.06 1.20 9.07
N THR A 236 -7.82 1.19 9.54
CA THR A 236 -7.56 1.08 10.96
C THR A 236 -7.61 2.49 11.56
N SER A 237 -8.31 2.65 12.69
CA SER A 237 -8.84 3.93 13.18
C SER A 237 -7.83 5.08 13.24
N LYS A 238 -8.12 6.16 12.49
CA LYS A 238 -7.47 7.49 12.59
C LYS A 238 -7.89 8.26 13.85
N SER A 239 -8.01 7.57 15.00
CA SER A 239 -8.41 8.15 16.28
C SER A 239 -7.22 8.73 17.03
#